data_AF-A0AAE1GNY5-F1
#
_entry.id   AF-A0AAE1GNY5-F1
#
_cell.length_a   1.000
_cell.length_b   1.000
_cell.length_c   1.000
_cell.angle_alpha   90.00
_cell.angle_beta   90.00
_cell.angle_gamma   90.00
#
_symmetry.space_group_name_H-M   'P 1'
#
loop_
_entity.id
_entity.type
_entity.pdbx_description
1 polymer ?
#
loop_
_entity_poly.entity_id
_entity_poly.type
_entity_poly.pdbx_seq_one_letter_code
_entity_poly.pdbx_strand_id
1 'polypeptide(L)'
;MVREHNHRVNLHRKLYKKRPNPNNLRLLQEVVARARQVSLRAKEDKWLEWCATFSQHTSLGQMWRSVRTASGAAPPRLAAHPHPQQEAERLATIFTSRGSSNQLPLHTRRTQQQLQPHHDEAVREAMEVDDMTDRPFSLQELQQAKRRGRDTATGADGVPYSMLAHAGPAGDATLLATLNA
;
A
#
# COMPACT_ATOMS: atom_id res chain seq x y z
N MET A 1 -24.93 -21.56 -16.02
CA MET A 1 -24.20 -22.57 -16.83
C MET A 1 -22.79 -22.88 -16.30
N VAL A 2 -21.89 -21.89 -16.13
CA VAL A 2 -20.51 -22.12 -15.61
C VAL A 2 -20.48 -22.63 -14.16
N ARG A 3 -21.35 -22.10 -13.28
CA ARG A 3 -21.46 -22.54 -11.87
C ARG A 3 -21.76 -24.02 -11.74
N GLU A 4 -22.66 -24.54 -12.57
CA GLU A 4 -23.04 -25.96 -12.59
C GLU A 4 -21.85 -26.86 -12.98
N HIS A 5 -21.08 -26.47 -13.99
CA HIS A 5 -19.89 -27.22 -14.39
C HIS A 5 -18.79 -27.19 -13.32
N ASN A 6 -18.60 -26.06 -12.64
CA ASN A 6 -17.69 -25.97 -11.49
C ASN A 6 -18.16 -26.83 -10.31
N HIS A 7 -19.49 -26.90 -10.07
CA HIS A 7 -20.06 -27.79 -9.06
C HIS A 7 -19.74 -29.26 -9.37
N ARG A 8 -19.92 -29.68 -10.63
CA ARG A 8 -19.57 -31.03 -11.10
C ARG A 8 -18.07 -31.33 -10.94
N VAL A 9 -17.18 -30.41 -11.31
CA VAL A 9 -15.73 -30.56 -11.08
C VAL A 9 -15.44 -30.81 -9.59
N ASN A 10 -16.08 -30.06 -8.69
CA ASN A 10 -15.89 -30.22 -7.26
C ASN A 10 -16.39 -31.57 -6.74
N LEU A 11 -17.53 -32.07 -7.25
CA LEU A 11 -18.04 -33.40 -6.92
C LEU A 11 -17.07 -34.51 -7.34
N HIS A 12 -16.61 -34.51 -8.60
CA HIS A 12 -15.68 -35.53 -9.09
C HIS A 12 -14.29 -35.43 -8.43
N ARG A 13 -13.85 -34.22 -8.05
CA ARG A 13 -12.63 -34.03 -7.27
C ARG A 13 -12.76 -34.65 -5.87
N LYS A 14 -13.91 -34.50 -5.21
CA LYS A 14 -14.20 -35.16 -3.92
C LYS A 14 -14.26 -36.68 -4.07
N LEU A 15 -14.87 -37.19 -5.14
CA LEU A 15 -14.96 -38.62 -5.43
C LEU A 15 -13.57 -39.25 -5.62
N TYR A 16 -12.72 -38.62 -6.45
CA TYR A 16 -11.34 -39.08 -6.66
C TYR A 16 -10.52 -39.07 -5.36
N LYS A 17 -10.62 -38.00 -4.55
CA LYS A 17 -9.95 -37.94 -3.23
C LYS A 17 -10.36 -39.08 -2.30
N LYS A 18 -11.65 -39.48 -2.31
CA LYS A 18 -12.15 -40.58 -1.48
C LYS A 18 -11.76 -41.96 -2.03
N ARG A 19 -11.69 -42.12 -3.36
CA ARG A 19 -11.39 -43.39 -4.03
C ARG A 19 -10.44 -43.15 -5.21
N PRO A 20 -9.12 -43.08 -4.97
CA PRO A 20 -8.15 -42.89 -6.04
C PRO A 20 -8.06 -44.15 -6.91
N ASN A 21 -8.55 -44.07 -8.14
CA ASN A 21 -8.38 -45.12 -9.14
C ASN A 21 -8.36 -44.51 -10.57
N PRO A 22 -7.89 -45.27 -11.58
CA PRO A 22 -7.73 -44.76 -12.94
C PRO A 22 -9.05 -44.28 -13.58
N ASN A 23 -10.15 -44.97 -13.31
CA ASN A 23 -11.48 -44.62 -13.85
C ASN A 23 -11.99 -43.28 -13.30
N ASN A 24 -11.83 -43.05 -11.99
CA ASN A 24 -12.21 -41.81 -11.32
C ASN A 24 -11.32 -40.64 -11.75
N LEU A 25 -10.04 -40.90 -12.01
CA LEU A 25 -9.13 -39.88 -12.55
C LEU A 25 -9.55 -39.44 -13.95
N ARG A 26 -9.84 -40.40 -14.84
CA ARG A 26 -10.32 -40.13 -16.21
C ARG A 26 -11.60 -39.32 -16.20
N LEU A 27 -12.57 -39.71 -15.37
CA LEU A 27 -13.84 -39.00 -15.22
C LEU A 27 -13.63 -37.55 -14.72
N LEU A 28 -12.72 -37.34 -13.76
CA LEU A 28 -12.37 -35.99 -13.31
C LEU A 28 -11.74 -35.16 -14.43
N GLN A 29 -10.82 -35.73 -15.21
CA GLN A 29 -10.17 -35.05 -16.34
C GLN A 29 -11.20 -34.62 -17.40
N GLU A 30 -12.12 -35.51 -17.78
CA GLU A 30 -13.20 -35.22 -18.74
C GLU A 30 -14.10 -34.08 -18.26
N VAL A 31 -14.49 -34.10 -16.98
CA VAL A 31 -15.35 -33.05 -16.39
C VAL A 31 -14.61 -31.71 -16.30
N VAL A 32 -13.31 -31.72 -15.97
CA VAL A 32 -12.47 -30.51 -15.96
C VAL A 32 -12.32 -29.94 -17.37
N ALA A 33 -12.05 -30.78 -18.38
CA ALA A 33 -11.93 -30.34 -19.77
C ALA A 33 -13.24 -29.70 -20.25
N ARG A 34 -14.38 -30.33 -19.96
CA ARG A 34 -15.71 -29.79 -20.28
C ARG A 34 -15.98 -28.46 -19.58
N ALA A 35 -15.68 -28.36 -18.29
CA ALA A 35 -15.86 -27.11 -17.53
C ALA A 35 -14.99 -25.96 -18.08
N ARG A 36 -13.76 -26.26 -18.50
CA ARG A 36 -12.87 -25.30 -19.17
C ARG A 36 -13.47 -24.84 -20.49
N GLN A 37 -13.93 -25.75 -21.34
CA GLN A 37 -14.53 -25.40 -22.63
C GLN A 37 -15.78 -24.52 -22.47
N VAL A 38 -16.66 -24.85 -21.53
CA VAL A 38 -17.85 -24.02 -21.22
C VAL A 38 -17.45 -22.65 -20.69
N SER A 39 -16.40 -22.57 -19.87
CA SER A 39 -15.90 -21.27 -19.37
C SER A 39 -15.27 -20.43 -20.47
N LEU A 40 -14.56 -21.04 -21.42
CA LEU A 40 -13.99 -20.35 -22.57
C LEU A 40 -15.07 -19.80 -23.49
N ARG A 41 -16.07 -20.63 -23.86
CA ARG A 41 -17.23 -20.17 -24.65
C ARG A 41 -17.97 -19.04 -23.98
N ALA A 42 -18.29 -19.18 -22.68
CA ALA A 42 -18.99 -18.12 -21.95
C ALA A 42 -18.18 -16.80 -21.88
N LYS A 43 -16.84 -16.88 -21.81
CA LYS A 43 -15.98 -15.68 -21.88
C LYS A 43 -15.98 -15.07 -23.27
N GLU A 44 -15.90 -15.88 -24.31
CA GLU A 44 -15.95 -15.45 -25.71
C GLU A 44 -17.29 -14.79 -26.05
N ASP A 45 -18.41 -15.42 -25.69
CA ASP A 45 -19.76 -14.87 -25.87
C ASP A 45 -19.88 -13.51 -25.18
N LYS A 46 -19.44 -13.42 -23.92
CA LYS A 46 -19.46 -12.17 -23.15
C LYS A 46 -18.52 -11.11 -23.71
N TRP A 47 -17.38 -11.51 -24.27
CA TRP A 47 -16.45 -10.60 -24.92
C TRP A 47 -17.07 -10.01 -26.20
N LEU A 48 -17.71 -10.84 -27.02
CA LEU A 48 -18.40 -10.40 -28.24
C LEU A 48 -19.59 -9.50 -27.91
N GLU A 49 -20.40 -9.87 -26.92
CA GLU A 49 -21.51 -9.05 -26.41
C GLU A 49 -21.01 -7.68 -25.94
N TRP A 50 -19.88 -7.63 -25.23
CA TRP A 50 -19.25 -6.40 -24.79
C TRP A 50 -18.72 -5.56 -25.96
N CYS A 51 -18.03 -6.18 -26.93
CA CYS A 51 -17.57 -5.48 -28.15
C CYS A 51 -18.74 -4.87 -28.93
N ALA A 52 -19.90 -5.52 -28.96
CA ALA A 52 -21.11 -5.02 -29.61
C ALA A 52 -21.73 -3.79 -28.92
N THR A 53 -21.34 -3.49 -27.66
CA THR A 53 -21.81 -2.27 -26.97
C THR A 53 -21.14 -0.99 -27.50
N PHE A 54 -20.01 -1.12 -28.20
CA PHE A 54 -19.36 0.02 -28.85
C PHE A 54 -20.13 0.40 -30.12
N SER A 55 -20.58 1.65 -30.16
CA SER A 55 -21.28 2.23 -31.32
C SER A 55 -20.59 3.50 -31.79
N GLN A 56 -21.10 4.07 -32.88
CA GLN A 56 -20.65 5.34 -33.46
C GLN A 56 -20.71 6.52 -32.44
N HIS A 57 -21.49 6.36 -31.37
CA HIS A 57 -21.62 7.34 -30.29
C HIS A 57 -20.66 7.11 -29.12
N THR A 58 -19.86 6.04 -29.14
CA THR A 58 -18.87 5.80 -28.08
C THR A 58 -17.62 6.63 -28.34
N SER A 59 -17.33 7.56 -27.44
CA SER A 59 -16.12 8.39 -27.56
C SER A 59 -14.84 7.56 -27.37
N LEU A 60 -13.75 8.01 -28.00
CA LEU A 60 -12.42 7.38 -27.87
C LEU A 60 -12.01 7.21 -26.40
N GLY A 61 -12.31 8.19 -25.54
CA GLY A 61 -12.02 8.13 -24.10
C GLY A 61 -12.88 7.13 -23.33
N GLN A 62 -14.13 6.86 -23.74
CA GLN A 62 -14.96 5.81 -23.16
C GLN A 62 -14.47 4.42 -23.60
N MET A 63 -14.08 4.27 -24.86
CA MET A 63 -13.49 3.04 -25.39
C MET A 63 -12.19 2.68 -24.64
N TRP A 64 -11.26 3.62 -24.49
CA TRP A 64 -10.01 3.40 -23.75
C TRP A 64 -10.23 3.04 -22.28
N ARG A 65 -11.19 3.69 -21.59
CA ARG A 65 -11.54 3.32 -20.20
C ARG A 65 -12.11 1.91 -20.12
N SER A 66 -12.94 1.54 -21.08
CA SER A 66 -13.56 0.21 -21.14
C SER A 66 -12.49 -0.87 -21.39
N VAL A 67 -11.57 -0.64 -22.33
CA VAL A 67 -10.42 -1.54 -22.59
C VAL A 67 -9.52 -1.67 -21.36
N ARG A 68 -9.20 -0.56 -20.68
CA ARG A 68 -8.41 -0.56 -19.44
C ARG A 68 -9.07 -1.37 -18.34
N THR A 69 -10.39 -1.27 -18.20
CA THR A 69 -11.16 -2.05 -17.23
C THR A 69 -11.13 -3.54 -17.58
N ALA A 70 -11.31 -3.87 -18.87
CA ALA A 70 -11.28 -5.24 -19.36
C ALA A 70 -9.90 -5.91 -19.25
N SER A 71 -8.81 -5.13 -19.35
CA SER A 71 -7.44 -5.62 -19.15
C SER A 71 -7.07 -5.81 -17.67
N GLY A 72 -7.99 -5.52 -16.75
CA GLY A 72 -7.77 -5.66 -15.31
C GLY A 72 -7.00 -4.49 -14.68
N ALA A 73 -6.75 -3.42 -15.42
CA ALA A 73 -6.23 -2.19 -14.82
C ALA A 73 -7.35 -1.54 -14.01
N ALA A 74 -7.11 -1.40 -12.71
CA ALA A 74 -8.11 -0.88 -11.77
C ALA A 74 -8.58 0.51 -12.22
N PRO A 75 -9.90 0.78 -12.25
CA PRO A 75 -10.36 2.14 -12.40
C PRO A 75 -9.75 3.01 -11.29
N PRO A 76 -9.50 4.31 -11.56
CA PRO A 76 -9.02 5.21 -10.51
C PRO A 76 -9.97 5.08 -9.32
N ARG A 77 -9.42 4.78 -8.15
CA ARG A 77 -10.21 4.67 -6.93
C ARG A 77 -10.91 6.00 -6.75
N LEU A 78 -12.24 6.00 -6.75
CA LEU A 78 -13.00 7.19 -6.41
C LEU A 78 -12.58 7.62 -5.00
N ALA A 79 -12.48 8.94 -4.78
CA ALA A 79 -12.22 9.46 -3.44
C ALA A 79 -13.24 8.85 -2.49
N ALA A 80 -12.77 8.12 -1.49
CA ALA A 80 -13.61 7.31 -0.61
C ALA A 80 -14.60 8.15 0.22
N HIS A 81 -14.40 9.47 0.26
CA HIS A 81 -15.24 10.42 0.97
C HIS A 81 -15.57 11.63 0.06
N PRO A 82 -16.81 12.14 0.05
CA PRO A 82 -17.21 13.30 -0.77
C PRO A 82 -16.41 14.57 -0.45
N HIS A 83 -15.89 14.70 0.77
CA HIS A 83 -15.03 15.80 1.21
C HIS A 83 -13.83 15.24 2.00
N PRO A 84 -12.77 14.77 1.33
CA PRO A 84 -11.68 14.04 1.99
C PRO A 84 -10.91 14.89 3.00
N GLN A 85 -10.71 16.18 2.71
CA GLN A 85 -10.02 17.10 3.62
C GLN A 85 -10.80 17.33 4.90
N GLN A 86 -12.11 17.62 4.80
CA GLN A 86 -12.96 17.83 5.97
C GLN A 86 -13.00 16.59 6.88
N GLU A 87 -13.05 15.39 6.29
CA GLU A 87 -13.01 14.16 7.08
C GLU A 87 -11.64 13.92 7.72
N ALA A 88 -10.55 14.24 7.03
CA ALA A 88 -9.21 14.17 7.61
C ALA A 88 -9.06 15.12 8.81
N GLU A 89 -9.52 16.37 8.68
CA GLU A 89 -9.53 17.37 9.76
C GLU A 89 -10.43 16.93 10.94
N ARG A 90 -11.60 16.37 10.64
CA ARG A 90 -12.50 15.80 11.67
C ARG A 90 -11.81 14.68 12.44
N LEU A 91 -11.17 13.74 11.74
CA LEU A 91 -10.45 12.63 12.34
C LEU A 91 -9.25 13.11 13.17
N ALA A 92 -8.49 14.08 12.66
CA ALA A 92 -7.39 14.70 13.40
C ALA A 92 -7.89 15.35 14.70
N THR A 93 -9.01 16.08 14.65
CA THR A 93 -9.62 16.70 15.83
C THR A 93 -10.07 15.64 16.85
N ILE A 94 -10.69 14.55 16.39
CA ILE A 94 -11.07 13.43 17.25
C ILE A 94 -9.83 12.81 17.91
N PHE A 95 -8.76 12.59 17.15
CA PHE A 95 -7.53 12.03 17.67
C PHE A 95 -6.89 12.94 18.72
N THR A 96 -6.76 14.24 18.43
CA THR A 96 -6.21 15.23 19.38
C THR A 96 -7.06 15.35 20.64
N SER A 97 -8.39 15.37 20.51
CA SER A 97 -9.27 15.42 21.69
C SER A 97 -9.11 14.17 22.55
N ARG A 98 -8.98 12.98 21.92
CA ARG A 98 -8.75 11.70 22.62
C ARG A 98 -7.37 11.60 23.27
N GLY A 99 -6.35 12.15 22.63
CA GLY A 99 -5.00 12.20 23.17
C GLY A 99 -4.78 13.29 24.21
N SER A 100 -5.76 14.16 24.46
CA SER A 100 -5.61 15.25 25.43
C SER A 100 -5.43 14.72 26.85
N SER A 101 -4.47 15.27 27.59
CA SER A 101 -4.27 14.96 29.01
C SER A 101 -5.51 15.20 29.87
N ASN A 102 -6.48 16.01 29.40
CA ASN A 102 -7.77 16.22 30.06
C ASN A 102 -8.65 14.96 30.09
N GLN A 103 -8.42 13.99 29.20
CA GLN A 103 -9.11 12.70 29.22
C GLN A 103 -8.53 11.73 30.25
N LEU A 104 -7.36 12.04 30.83
CA LEU A 104 -6.76 11.19 31.85
C LEU A 104 -7.52 11.29 33.18
N PRO A 105 -7.61 10.19 33.95
CA PRO A 105 -8.15 10.21 35.30
C PRO A 105 -7.51 11.29 36.18
N LEU A 106 -8.28 11.86 37.11
CA LEU A 106 -7.82 12.95 37.98
C LEU A 106 -6.54 12.61 38.75
N HIS A 107 -6.38 11.37 39.22
CA HIS A 107 -5.18 10.95 39.95
C HIS A 107 -3.95 10.96 39.04
N THR A 108 -4.06 10.47 37.80
CA THR A 108 -2.97 10.46 36.81
C THR A 108 -2.54 11.89 36.46
N ARG A 109 -3.50 12.80 36.26
CA ARG A 109 -3.20 14.22 36.00
C ARG A 109 -2.46 14.88 37.16
N ARG A 110 -2.87 14.61 38.40
CA ARG A 110 -2.20 15.13 39.60
C ARG A 110 -0.77 14.59 39.72
N THR A 111 -0.56 13.30 39.48
CA THR A 111 0.78 12.72 39.47
C THR A 111 1.66 13.32 38.38
N GLN A 112 1.14 13.52 37.16
CA GLN A 112 1.88 14.21 36.10
C GLN A 112 2.27 15.64 36.52
N GLN A 113 1.34 16.41 37.10
CA GLN A 113 1.63 17.76 37.59
C GLN A 113 2.67 17.78 38.71
N GLN A 114 2.65 16.79 39.61
CA GLN A 114 3.64 16.66 40.68
C GLN A 114 5.03 16.28 40.15
N LEU A 115 5.10 15.49 39.08
CA LEU A 115 6.36 15.07 38.45
C LEU A 115 6.89 16.09 37.44
N GLN A 116 6.06 17.05 37.00
CA GLN A 116 6.44 18.05 36.01
C GLN A 116 7.74 18.80 36.37
N PRO A 117 7.97 19.25 37.61
CA PRO A 117 9.22 19.94 37.96
C PRO A 117 10.45 19.04 37.83
N HIS A 118 10.33 17.75 38.19
CA HIS A 118 11.41 16.78 38.01
C HIS A 118 11.69 16.50 36.54
N HIS A 119 10.63 16.44 35.73
CA HIS A 119 10.77 16.28 34.28
C HIS A 119 11.44 17.50 33.65
N ASP A 120 11.02 18.71 34.03
CA ASP A 120 11.61 19.96 33.51
C ASP A 120 13.08 20.08 33.92
N GLU A 121 13.43 19.69 35.15
CA GLU A 121 14.81 19.62 35.61
C GLU A 121 15.63 18.58 34.84
N ALA A 122 15.11 17.37 34.63
CA ALA A 122 15.78 16.33 33.86
C ALA A 122 16.00 16.74 32.40
N VAL A 123 15.04 17.43 31.79
CA VAL A 123 15.19 18.00 30.45
C VAL A 123 16.28 19.07 30.45
N ARG A 124 16.29 19.97 31.44
CA ARG A 124 17.33 20.99 31.56
C ARG A 124 18.72 20.38 31.73
N GLU A 125 18.87 19.37 32.59
CA GLU A 125 20.12 18.63 32.73
C GLU A 125 20.52 17.98 31.41
N ALA A 126 19.60 17.32 30.71
CA ALA A 126 19.88 16.68 29.43
C ALA A 126 20.30 17.68 28.34
N MET A 127 19.76 18.91 28.34
CA MET A 127 20.19 19.96 27.40
C MET A 127 21.61 20.46 27.64
N GLU A 128 22.14 20.33 28.86
CA GLU A 128 23.52 20.71 29.19
C GLU A 128 24.53 19.58 28.93
N VAL A 129 24.04 18.35 28.69
CA VAL A 129 24.88 17.21 28.33
C VAL A 129 25.21 17.28 26.84
N ASP A 130 26.51 17.28 26.52
CA ASP A 130 26.98 17.11 25.15
C ASP A 130 26.69 15.67 24.69
N ASP A 131 25.63 15.49 23.91
CA ASP A 131 25.29 14.20 23.28
C ASP A 131 25.87 14.10 21.86
N MET A 132 26.14 12.88 21.43
CA MET A 132 26.59 12.59 20.07
C MET A 132 25.53 12.97 19.02
N THR A 133 24.24 12.99 19.38
CA THR A 133 23.16 13.38 18.46
C THR A 133 23.09 14.89 18.21
N ASP A 134 23.66 15.71 19.10
CA ASP A 134 23.62 17.18 18.98
C ASP A 134 24.81 17.71 18.17
N ARG A 135 25.71 16.83 17.75
CA ARG A 135 26.86 17.16 16.94
C ARG A 135 26.48 17.22 15.46
N PRO A 136 27.09 18.13 14.68
CA PRO A 136 26.86 18.19 13.25
C PRO A 136 27.28 16.87 12.59
N PHE A 137 26.48 16.43 11.64
CA PHE A 137 26.70 15.23 10.86
C PHE A 137 28.05 15.32 10.14
N SER A 138 28.83 14.25 10.21
CA SER A 138 30.13 14.17 9.56
C SER A 138 30.02 13.67 8.12
N LEU A 139 31.03 14.01 7.31
CA LEU A 139 31.13 13.50 5.95
C LEU A 139 31.24 11.96 5.92
N GLN A 140 31.83 11.35 6.95
CA GLN A 140 31.94 9.89 7.06
C GLN A 140 30.58 9.24 7.30
N GLU A 141 29.76 9.82 8.17
CA GLU A 141 28.39 9.34 8.41
C GLU A 141 27.52 9.46 7.16
N LEU A 142 27.67 10.55 6.39
CA LEU A 142 26.99 10.73 5.10
C LEU A 142 27.39 9.64 4.10
N GLN A 143 28.68 9.37 3.97
CA GLN A 143 29.17 8.31 3.09
C GLN A 143 28.69 6.92 3.54
N GLN A 144 28.63 6.67 4.85
CA GLN A 144 28.12 5.41 5.38
C GLN A 144 26.62 5.25 5.13
N ALA A 145 25.84 6.32 5.31
CA ALA A 145 24.39 6.33 5.09
C ALA A 145 24.05 6.07 3.60
N LYS A 146 24.77 6.71 2.68
CA LYS A 146 24.61 6.50 1.22
C LYS A 146 24.78 5.05 0.77
N ARG A 147 25.58 4.24 1.49
CA ARG A 147 25.85 2.83 1.14
C ARG A 147 24.74 1.85 1.54
N ARG A 148 23.82 2.25 2.42
CA ARG A 148 22.84 1.34 3.04
C ARG A 148 21.49 1.31 2.32
N GLY A 149 21.22 2.25 1.42
CA GLY A 149 19.93 2.38 0.74
C GLY A 149 19.77 1.41 -0.44
N ARG A 150 18.64 0.70 -0.50
CA ARG A 150 18.14 0.12 -1.76
C ARG A 150 17.47 1.23 -2.55
N ASP A 151 17.55 1.18 -3.88
CA ASP A 151 16.83 2.14 -4.71
C ASP A 151 15.32 1.87 -4.59
N THR A 152 14.60 2.82 -4.00
CA THR A 152 13.15 2.77 -3.82
C THR A 152 12.49 3.89 -4.62
N ALA A 153 11.15 3.88 -4.69
CA ALA A 153 10.41 4.98 -5.29
C ALA A 153 10.79 6.32 -4.65
N THR A 154 10.88 7.36 -5.48
CA THR A 154 11.26 8.72 -5.11
C THR A 154 10.25 9.35 -4.14
N GLY A 155 10.74 10.27 -3.30
CA GLY A 155 9.89 11.13 -2.48
C GLY A 155 9.17 12.21 -3.30
N ALA A 156 8.54 13.16 -2.60
CA ALA A 156 7.87 14.31 -3.23
C ALA A 156 8.84 15.26 -3.95
N ASP A 157 10.13 15.19 -3.60
CA ASP A 157 11.24 15.91 -4.22
C ASP A 157 11.65 15.32 -5.59
N GLY A 158 11.19 14.12 -5.92
CA GLY A 158 11.55 13.43 -7.16
C GLY A 158 13.00 12.96 -7.22
N VAL A 159 13.73 12.96 -6.09
CA VAL A 159 15.15 12.55 -6.05
C VAL A 159 15.27 11.07 -5.68
N PRO A 160 15.78 10.20 -6.57
CA PRO A 160 15.99 8.79 -6.25
C PRO A 160 17.25 8.58 -5.41
N TYR A 161 17.29 7.48 -4.64
CA TYR A 161 18.46 7.16 -3.82
C TYR A 161 19.70 6.87 -4.66
N SER A 162 19.55 6.37 -5.89
CA SER A 162 20.66 6.21 -6.83
C SER A 162 21.35 7.54 -7.18
N MET A 163 20.60 8.64 -7.30
CA MET A 163 21.20 9.97 -7.51
C MET A 163 22.03 10.42 -6.31
N LEU A 164 21.51 10.22 -5.09
CA LEU A 164 22.24 10.55 -3.86
C LEU A 164 23.48 9.68 -3.70
N ALA A 165 23.40 8.37 -4.01
CA ALA A 165 24.53 7.45 -3.97
C ALA A 165 25.69 7.89 -4.88
N HIS A 166 25.37 8.46 -6.05
CA HIS A 166 26.33 8.94 -7.05
C HIS A 166 26.56 10.45 -7.03
N ALA A 167 26.04 11.17 -6.02
CA ALA A 167 26.39 12.56 -5.80
C ALA A 167 27.89 12.64 -5.55
N GLY A 168 28.65 13.26 -6.48
CA GLY A 168 30.09 13.43 -6.35
C GLY A 168 30.46 14.37 -5.19
N PRO A 169 31.75 14.72 -5.03
CA PRO A 169 32.23 15.49 -3.87
C PRO A 169 31.50 16.83 -3.65
N ALA A 170 31.16 17.53 -4.72
CA ALA A 170 30.40 18.79 -4.65
C ALA A 170 28.94 18.56 -4.18
N GLY A 171 28.33 17.45 -4.59
CA GLY A 171 26.98 17.08 -4.13
C GLY A 171 26.98 16.66 -2.66
N ASP A 172 27.99 15.91 -2.23
CA ASP A 172 28.17 15.52 -0.83
C ASP A 172 28.39 16.74 0.07
N ALA A 173 29.17 17.73 -0.37
CA ALA A 173 29.37 18.97 0.36
C ALA A 173 28.05 19.75 0.54
N THR A 174 27.24 19.84 -0.52
CA THR A 174 25.92 20.49 -0.44
C THR A 174 24.97 19.73 0.47
N LEU A 175 24.91 18.39 0.38
CA LEU A 175 24.08 17.57 1.26
C LEU A 175 24.49 17.73 2.72
N LEU A 176 25.80 17.70 2.99
CA LEU A 176 26.32 17.90 4.35
C LEU A 176 25.97 19.29 4.89
N ALA A 177 26.08 20.33 4.07
CA ALA A 177 25.67 21.68 4.44
C ALA A 177 24.17 21.76 4.74
N THR A 178 23.31 21.09 3.95
CA THR A 178 21.86 21.09 4.20
C THR A 178 21.45 20.29 5.45
N LEU A 179 22.18 19.24 5.80
CA LEU A 179 21.89 18.42 6.98
C LEU A 179 22.33 19.09 8.29
N ASN A 180 23.32 19.99 8.22
CA ASN A 180 23.89 20.71 9.36
C ASN A 180 23.48 22.19 9.42
N ALA A 181 22.53 22.61 8.57
CA ALA A 181 21.99 23.97 8.54
C ALA A 181 20.92 24.16 9.62
#